data_AF-A0A3B8VSD6-F1
#
_entry.id   AF-A0A3B8VSD6-F1
#
_cell.length_a   1.000
_cell.length_b   1.000
_cell.length_c   1.000
_cell.angle_alpha   90.00
_cell.angle_beta   90.00
_cell.angle_gamma   90.00
#
_symmetry.space_group_name_H-M   'P 1'
#
loop_
_entity.id
_entity.type
_entity.pdbx_description
1 polymer ?
#
loop_
_entity_poly.entity_id
_entity_poly.type
_entity_poly.pdbx_seq_one_letter_code
_entity_poly.pdbx_strand_id
1 'polypeptide(L)'
;MAERGDVIIGDGNIKFGMEYRDLLSDQGLCIHALGDVDGEEVELLRFDCFDHAPHYHYGPAKRNERLMLDQTTEGNPLDWTISQLRNQLPEMVRRAGYEELADSIDTDALASTLDETEAKAREMSQEGRRIVIHNRGDVIVEAGPVRFGIEYRHLGGDEGIAIHVMGDIGGEERELLTFDCFQKAPHYHYGPRAKNQRLYLDKT
;
A
#
# COMPACT_ATOMS: atom_id res chain seq x y z
N MET A 1 -9.74 11.22 17.27
CA MET A 1 -9.90 9.75 17.34
C MET A 1 -8.78 9.15 16.52
N ALA A 2 -8.07 8.15 17.05
CA ALA A 2 -7.00 7.46 16.32
C ALA A 2 -7.54 6.84 15.02
N GLU A 3 -6.76 6.88 13.94
CA GLU A 3 -7.03 6.03 12.78
C GLU A 3 -6.78 4.58 13.19
N ARG A 4 -7.80 3.72 13.05
CA ARG A 4 -7.75 2.32 13.51
C ARG A 4 -7.83 1.30 12.37
N GLY A 5 -8.12 1.75 11.15
CA GLY A 5 -8.47 0.88 10.03
C GLY A 5 -9.81 0.15 10.21
N ASP A 6 -10.05 -0.82 9.31
CA ASP A 6 -11.30 -1.58 9.20
C ASP A 6 -11.31 -2.84 10.09
N VAL A 7 -10.13 -3.40 10.35
CA VAL A 7 -9.93 -4.62 11.14
C VAL A 7 -9.03 -4.31 12.32
N ILE A 8 -9.38 -4.79 13.50
CA ILE A 8 -8.58 -4.64 14.72
C ILE A 8 -8.33 -6.02 15.32
N ILE A 9 -7.07 -6.31 15.63
CA ILE A 9 -6.63 -7.54 16.30
C ILE A 9 -5.99 -7.18 17.64
N GLY A 10 -6.32 -7.97 18.67
CA GLY A 10 -5.88 -7.78 20.05
C GLY A 10 -6.93 -7.13 20.96
N ASP A 11 -6.91 -7.53 22.22
CA ASP A 11 -7.81 -7.06 23.28
C ASP A 11 -7.07 -6.41 24.47
N GLY A 12 -5.73 -6.45 24.46
CA GLY A 12 -4.86 -5.88 25.49
C GLY A 12 -4.51 -4.40 25.29
N ASN A 13 -3.46 -3.96 26.00
CA ASN A 13 -2.97 -2.57 25.98
C ASN A 13 -2.35 -2.16 24.64
N ILE A 14 -2.00 -3.14 23.79
CA ILE A 14 -1.53 -2.93 22.42
C ILE A 14 -2.47 -3.69 21.48
N LYS A 15 -2.88 -3.02 20.40
CA LYS A 15 -3.74 -3.59 19.35
C LYS A 15 -3.20 -3.21 17.98
N PHE A 16 -3.56 -4.00 16.98
CA PHE A 16 -3.16 -3.76 15.60
C PHE A 16 -4.38 -3.51 14.73
N GLY A 17 -4.51 -2.27 14.28
CA GLY A 17 -5.49 -1.84 13.30
C GLY A 17 -4.97 -2.05 11.89
N MET A 18 -5.83 -2.39 10.93
CA MET A 18 -5.45 -2.61 9.54
C MET A 18 -6.51 -2.13 8.57
N GLU A 19 -6.08 -1.54 7.47
CA GLU A 19 -6.92 -1.20 6.32
C GLU A 19 -6.13 -1.26 5.02
N TYR A 20 -6.78 -1.63 3.93
CA TYR A 20 -6.17 -1.56 2.60
C TYR A 20 -6.54 -0.24 1.94
N ARG A 21 -5.54 0.55 1.54
CA ARG A 21 -5.75 1.85 0.89
C ARG A 21 -5.43 1.77 -0.59
N ASP A 22 -6.31 2.36 -1.41
CA ASP A 22 -6.06 2.66 -2.82
C ASP A 22 -6.04 4.18 -2.97
N LEU A 23 -4.84 4.71 -3.20
CA LEU A 23 -4.55 6.14 -3.27
C LEU A 23 -4.46 6.64 -4.71
N LEU A 24 -5.06 5.92 -5.68
CA LEU A 24 -5.00 6.15 -7.13
C LEU A 24 -3.62 5.94 -7.75
N SER A 25 -2.58 6.60 -7.24
CA SER A 25 -1.19 6.51 -7.71
C SER A 25 -0.37 5.46 -6.97
N ASP A 26 -0.87 4.97 -5.84
CA ASP A 26 -0.25 3.95 -5.01
C ASP A 26 -1.34 3.15 -4.29
N GLN A 27 -0.98 2.01 -3.73
CA GLN A 27 -1.89 1.17 -2.96
C GLN A 27 -1.12 0.28 -2.01
N GLY A 28 -1.79 -0.20 -0.97
CA GLY A 28 -1.24 -1.21 -0.09
C GLY A 28 -1.93 -1.26 1.27
N LEU A 29 -1.42 -2.16 2.11
CA LEU A 29 -1.93 -2.34 3.47
C LEU A 29 -1.32 -1.28 4.40
N CYS A 30 -2.17 -0.64 5.19
CA CYS A 30 -1.78 0.15 6.34
C CYS A 30 -1.93 -0.68 7.61
N ILE A 31 -0.92 -0.66 8.47
CA ILE A 31 -0.96 -1.28 9.80
C ILE A 31 -0.74 -0.19 10.85
N HIS A 32 -1.65 -0.10 11.81
CA HIS A 32 -1.65 0.84 12.92
C HIS A 32 -1.31 0.08 14.20
N ALA A 33 -0.23 0.47 14.89
CA ALA A 33 -0.01 0.01 16.27
C ALA A 33 -0.71 1.00 17.22
N LEU A 34 -1.72 0.52 17.91
CA LEU A 34 -2.57 1.29 18.81
C LEU A 34 -2.22 0.95 20.26
N GLY A 35 -2.29 1.92 21.15
CA GLY A 35 -2.16 1.65 22.59
C GLY A 35 -2.95 2.60 23.45
N ASP A 36 -3.15 2.22 24.71
CA ASP A 36 -3.82 3.05 25.72
C ASP A 36 -2.80 3.95 26.43
N VAL A 37 -3.07 5.26 26.42
CA VAL A 37 -2.31 6.28 27.14
C VAL A 37 -3.31 7.10 27.94
N ASP A 38 -3.23 7.03 29.27
CA ASP A 38 -4.13 7.72 30.20
C ASP A 38 -5.63 7.44 29.98
N GLY A 39 -5.99 6.23 29.53
CA GLY A 39 -7.37 5.82 29.25
C GLY A 39 -7.89 6.25 27.88
N GLU A 40 -7.03 6.85 27.05
CA GLU A 40 -7.33 7.17 25.66
C GLU A 40 -6.53 6.28 24.72
N GLU A 41 -7.18 5.76 23.68
CA GLU A 41 -6.45 5.03 22.66
C GLU A 41 -5.78 5.99 21.67
N VAL A 42 -4.50 5.75 21.45
CA VAL A 42 -3.60 6.57 20.64
C VAL A 42 -2.92 5.71 19.58
N GLU A 43 -2.76 6.27 18.39
CA GLU A 43 -1.94 5.67 17.33
C GLU A 43 -0.46 5.90 17.62
N LEU A 44 0.24 4.83 18.00
CA LEU A 44 1.65 4.86 18.41
C LEU A 44 2.58 4.84 17.20
N LEU A 45 2.27 3.97 16.23
CA LEU A 45 3.03 3.78 14.99
C LEU A 45 2.06 3.54 13.85
N ARG A 46 2.46 3.95 12.65
CA ARG A 46 1.77 3.57 11.40
C ARG A 46 2.77 3.04 10.39
N PHE A 47 2.44 1.94 9.74
CA PHE A 47 3.21 1.35 8.66
C PHE A 47 2.35 1.33 7.40
N ASP A 48 2.70 2.19 6.46
CA ASP A 48 2.05 2.30 5.16
C ASP A 48 2.84 1.39 4.19
N CYS A 49 2.45 0.11 4.10
CA CYS A 49 3.11 -0.92 3.29
C CYS A 49 2.70 -0.82 1.81
N PHE A 50 2.93 0.34 1.21
CA PHE A 50 2.53 0.63 -0.16
C PHE A 50 3.47 0.04 -1.22
N ASP A 51 2.92 -0.17 -2.42
CA ASP A 51 3.63 -0.76 -3.54
C ASP A 51 4.79 0.14 -4.03
N HIS A 52 4.65 1.47 -3.96
CA HIS A 52 5.62 2.42 -4.56
C HIS A 52 6.31 3.35 -3.58
N ALA A 53 5.57 3.85 -2.59
CA ALA A 53 6.09 4.77 -1.59
C ALA A 53 5.86 4.21 -0.18
N PRO A 54 6.35 2.99 0.14
CA PRO A 54 6.19 2.45 1.48
C PRO A 54 6.94 3.32 2.48
N HIS A 55 6.32 3.54 3.63
CA HIS A 55 6.86 4.40 4.67
C HIS A 55 6.20 4.08 6.01
N TYR A 56 6.76 4.64 7.08
CA TYR A 56 6.22 4.46 8.42
C TYR A 56 6.35 5.73 9.23
N HIS A 57 5.57 5.82 10.31
CA HIS A 57 5.44 7.01 11.14
C HIS A 57 5.68 6.66 12.61
N TYR A 58 6.49 7.47 13.29
CA TYR A 58 6.59 7.46 14.76
C TYR A 58 5.64 8.48 15.38
N GLY A 59 4.76 8.00 16.26
CA GLY A 59 3.76 8.79 16.96
C GLY A 59 2.95 9.67 16.03
N PRO A 60 2.10 9.13 15.14
CA PRO A 60 1.18 9.91 14.31
C PRO A 60 0.36 10.94 15.10
N ALA A 61 -0.05 10.57 16.32
CA ALA A 61 -0.77 11.45 17.25
C ALA A 61 0.14 12.43 18.04
N LYS A 62 1.46 12.33 17.87
CA LYS A 62 2.47 13.13 18.57
C LYS A 62 3.37 13.89 17.58
N ARG A 63 4.53 13.34 17.22
CA ARG A 63 5.52 14.00 16.35
C ARG A 63 5.24 13.79 14.87
N ASN A 64 4.52 12.72 14.52
CA ASN A 64 4.25 12.30 13.15
C ASN A 64 5.53 12.27 12.29
N GLU A 65 6.60 11.68 12.83
CA GLU A 65 7.88 11.57 12.12
C GLU A 65 7.76 10.49 11.04
N ARG A 66 7.65 10.93 9.78
CA ARG A 66 7.54 10.04 8.62
C ARG A 66 8.91 9.67 8.06
N LEU A 67 9.15 8.37 7.89
CA LEU A 67 10.37 7.82 7.29
C LEU A 67 10.02 6.92 6.11
N MET A 68 10.69 7.15 4.98
CA MET A 68 10.55 6.31 3.78
C MET A 68 11.26 4.96 3.98
N LEU A 69 10.66 3.89 3.47
CA LEU A 69 11.27 2.57 3.44
C LEU A 69 11.93 2.33 2.07
N ASP A 70 13.22 2.03 2.05
CA ASP A 70 13.93 1.66 0.83
C ASP A 70 13.74 0.16 0.55
N GLN A 71 12.84 -0.15 -0.38
CA GLN A 71 12.56 -1.54 -0.79
C GLN A 71 13.78 -2.24 -1.42
N THR A 72 14.78 -1.50 -1.91
CA THR A 72 15.99 -2.08 -2.49
C THR A 72 16.84 -2.77 -1.43
N THR A 73 16.92 -2.16 -0.24
CA THR A 73 17.73 -2.67 0.86
C THR A 73 16.92 -3.50 1.84
N GLU A 74 15.65 -3.15 2.05
CA GLU A 74 14.79 -3.75 3.08
C GLU A 74 13.85 -4.84 2.53
N GLY A 75 13.67 -4.91 1.21
CA GLY A 75 12.81 -5.91 0.57
C GLY A 75 11.31 -5.58 0.65
N ASN A 76 10.50 -6.59 0.95
CA ASN A 76 9.04 -6.44 0.99
C ASN A 76 8.60 -5.61 2.22
N PRO A 77 7.82 -4.53 2.05
CA PRO A 77 7.41 -3.67 3.16
C PRO A 77 6.60 -4.35 4.26
N LEU A 78 5.74 -5.32 3.90
CA LEU A 78 4.93 -6.04 4.87
C LEU A 78 5.81 -6.99 5.68
N ASP A 79 6.70 -7.74 5.04
CA ASP A 79 7.64 -8.63 5.74
C ASP A 79 8.56 -7.83 6.69
N TRP A 80 9.05 -6.68 6.23
CA TRP A 80 9.83 -5.76 7.06
C TRP A 80 9.03 -5.27 8.28
N THR A 81 7.79 -4.84 8.05
CA THR A 81 6.90 -4.34 9.11
C THR A 81 6.64 -5.39 10.17
N ILE A 82 6.28 -6.62 9.78
CA ILE A 82 6.06 -7.72 10.72
C ILE A 82 7.35 -8.03 11.51
N SER A 83 8.52 -7.99 10.86
CA SER A 83 9.81 -8.14 11.55
C SER A 83 10.04 -7.03 12.59
N GLN A 84 9.73 -5.78 12.28
CA GLN A 84 9.87 -4.67 13.24
C GLN A 84 8.88 -4.82 14.41
N LEU A 85 7.63 -5.16 14.14
CA LEU A 85 6.62 -5.36 15.18
C LEU A 85 7.00 -6.50 16.14
N ARG A 86 7.63 -7.57 15.64
CA ARG A 86 8.08 -8.70 16.48
C ARG A 86 9.34 -8.39 17.29
N ASN A 87 10.28 -7.65 16.70
CA ASN A 87 11.64 -7.56 17.23
C ASN A 87 12.00 -6.20 17.83
N GLN A 88 11.23 -5.14 17.53
CA GLN A 88 11.60 -3.75 17.84
C GLN A 88 10.44 -2.91 18.38
N LEU A 89 9.25 -3.50 18.59
CA LEU A 89 8.06 -2.74 18.97
C LEU A 89 8.26 -1.85 20.23
N PRO A 90 8.79 -2.34 21.37
CA PRO A 90 9.02 -1.48 22.54
C PRO A 90 9.94 -0.29 22.23
N GLU A 91 10.98 -0.51 21.43
CA GLU A 91 11.98 0.51 21.10
C GLU A 91 11.41 1.56 20.15
N MET A 92 10.58 1.11 19.21
CA MET A 92 9.85 1.98 18.31
C MET A 92 8.80 2.83 19.05
N VAL A 93 8.05 2.24 19.98
CA VAL A 93 7.04 2.95 20.80
C VAL A 93 7.70 4.01 21.69
N ARG A 94 8.89 3.71 22.23
CA ARG A 94 9.67 4.70 22.99
C ARG A 94 10.21 5.82 22.11
N ARG A 95 10.69 5.52 20.90
CA ARG A 95 11.05 6.58 19.94
C ARG A 95 9.86 7.46 19.55
N ALA A 96 8.67 6.87 19.45
CA ALA A 96 7.42 7.61 19.27
C ALA A 96 7.06 8.51 20.47
N GLY A 97 7.74 8.34 21.60
CA GLY A 97 7.62 9.17 22.80
C GLY A 97 6.60 8.66 23.80
N TYR A 98 6.43 7.33 23.88
CA TYR A 98 5.56 6.66 24.85
C TYR A 98 6.40 5.72 25.72
N GLU A 99 7.34 6.29 26.48
CA GLU A 99 8.33 5.58 27.30
C GLU A 99 7.66 4.61 28.31
N GLU A 100 6.69 5.09 29.08
CA GLU A 100 6.02 4.28 30.11
C GLU A 100 5.24 3.11 29.51
N LEU A 101 4.53 3.35 28.40
CA LEU A 101 3.82 2.30 27.69
C LEU A 101 4.81 1.28 27.13
N ALA A 102 5.92 1.73 26.53
CA ALA A 102 6.95 0.85 25.98
C ALA A 102 7.56 -0.08 27.04
N ASP A 103 7.78 0.41 28.26
CA ASP A 103 8.30 -0.39 29.38
C ASP A 103 7.31 -1.46 29.86
N SER A 104 6.02 -1.30 29.54
CA SER A 104 4.95 -2.26 29.89
C SER A 104 4.68 -3.33 28.81
N ILE A 105 5.30 -3.22 27.63
CA ILE A 105 5.07 -4.17 26.53
C ILE A 105 5.77 -5.50 26.83
N ASP A 106 4.96 -6.54 27.05
CA ASP A 106 5.41 -7.93 27.09
C ASP A 106 5.34 -8.53 25.68
N THR A 107 6.51 -8.69 25.04
CA THR A 107 6.62 -9.21 23.68
C THR A 107 6.22 -10.68 23.58
N ASP A 108 6.42 -11.47 24.64
CA ASP A 108 6.07 -12.89 24.65
C ASP A 108 4.53 -13.05 24.73
N ALA A 109 3.88 -12.21 25.54
CA ALA A 109 2.42 -12.18 25.62
C ALA A 109 1.76 -11.71 24.30
N LEU A 110 2.44 -10.86 23.52
CA LEU A 110 1.94 -10.38 22.22
C LEU A 110 2.15 -11.37 21.06
N ALA A 111 2.92 -12.45 21.26
CA ALA A 111 3.32 -13.34 20.16
C ALA A 111 2.13 -13.89 19.37
N SER A 112 1.08 -14.38 20.05
CA SER A 112 -0.13 -14.91 19.39
C SER A 112 -0.92 -13.83 18.65
N THR A 113 -0.98 -12.62 19.21
CA THR A 113 -1.65 -11.46 18.60
C THR A 113 -0.91 -11.04 17.33
N LEU A 114 0.44 -11.08 17.34
CA LEU A 114 1.27 -10.79 16.18
C LEU A 114 1.16 -11.88 15.10
N ASP A 115 1.00 -13.14 15.49
CA ASP A 115 0.74 -14.24 14.53
C ASP A 115 -0.60 -14.04 13.80
N GLU A 116 -1.65 -13.69 14.54
CA GLU A 116 -2.96 -13.39 13.95
C GLU A 116 -2.90 -12.12 13.07
N THR A 117 -2.21 -11.09 13.54
CA THR A 117 -1.98 -9.85 12.79
C THR A 117 -1.26 -10.12 11.48
N GLU A 118 -0.18 -10.91 11.49
CA GLU A 118 0.55 -11.28 10.28
C GLU A 118 -0.33 -12.07 9.31
N ALA A 119 -1.06 -13.08 9.80
CA ALA A 119 -1.94 -13.89 8.96
C ALA A 119 -3.00 -13.02 8.28
N LYS A 120 -3.66 -12.14 9.05
CA LYS A 120 -4.71 -11.28 8.52
C LYS A 120 -4.15 -10.18 7.61
N ALA A 121 -3.00 -9.61 7.93
CA ALA A 121 -2.32 -8.64 7.08
C ALA A 121 -1.98 -9.23 5.71
N ARG A 122 -1.45 -10.47 5.68
CA ARG A 122 -1.14 -11.16 4.42
C ARG A 122 -2.39 -11.45 3.59
N GLU A 123 -3.49 -11.87 4.23
CA GLU A 123 -4.79 -12.05 3.58
C GLU A 123 -5.29 -10.73 2.97
N MET A 124 -5.40 -9.67 3.79
CA MET A 124 -5.88 -8.36 3.36
C MET A 124 -5.00 -7.74 2.25
N SER A 125 -3.68 -7.92 2.33
CA SER A 125 -2.76 -7.43 1.30
C SER A 125 -2.95 -8.14 -0.05
N GLN A 126 -3.39 -9.39 -0.05
CA GLN A 126 -3.67 -10.15 -1.28
C GLN A 126 -5.05 -9.80 -1.84
N GLU A 127 -6.08 -9.82 -0.98
CA GLU A 127 -7.47 -9.57 -1.38
C GLU A 127 -7.73 -8.11 -1.76
N GLY A 128 -7.08 -7.17 -1.08
CA GLY A 128 -7.24 -5.74 -1.32
C GLY A 128 -6.56 -5.25 -2.60
N ARG A 129 -5.61 -6.03 -3.15
CA ARG A 129 -4.79 -5.60 -4.30
C ARG A 129 -5.64 -5.32 -5.53
N ARG A 130 -5.63 -4.07 -5.97
CA ARG A 130 -6.37 -3.61 -7.15
C ARG A 130 -5.49 -3.66 -8.38
N ILE A 131 -5.94 -4.44 -9.36
CA ILE A 131 -5.41 -4.43 -10.71
C ILE A 131 -6.41 -3.77 -11.65
N VAL A 132 -5.91 -3.18 -12.72
CA VAL A 132 -6.73 -2.66 -13.82
C VAL A 132 -6.52 -3.55 -15.04
N ILE A 133 -7.62 -3.90 -15.67
CA ILE A 133 -7.64 -4.60 -16.94
C ILE A 133 -8.29 -3.68 -17.95
N HIS A 134 -7.52 -3.17 -18.91
CA HIS A 134 -8.09 -2.49 -20.06
C HIS A 134 -8.50 -3.47 -21.17
N ASN A 135 -9.30 -2.94 -22.09
CA ASN A 135 -9.50 -3.57 -23.39
C ASN A 135 -8.18 -3.52 -24.17
N ARG A 136 -8.02 -4.43 -25.13
CA ARG A 136 -6.87 -4.44 -26.03
C ARG A 136 -6.87 -3.26 -27.02
N GLY A 137 -7.91 -2.43 -27.04
CA GLY A 137 -8.13 -1.37 -28.03
C GLY A 137 -8.88 -1.83 -29.28
N ASP A 138 -9.40 -0.87 -30.04
CA ASP A 138 -10.17 -1.08 -31.28
C ASP A 138 -9.25 -1.32 -32.48
N VAL A 139 -8.10 -0.63 -32.49
CA VAL A 139 -7.07 -0.74 -33.52
C VAL A 139 -5.82 -1.38 -32.92
N ILE A 140 -5.35 -2.46 -33.54
CA ILE A 140 -4.11 -3.12 -33.14
C ILE A 140 -3.03 -2.86 -34.17
N VAL A 141 -1.87 -2.38 -33.71
CA VAL A 141 -0.65 -2.23 -34.51
C VAL A 141 0.39 -3.23 -34.00
N GLU A 142 0.72 -4.21 -34.83
CA GLU A 142 1.77 -5.18 -34.54
C GLU A 142 3.16 -4.52 -34.64
N ALA A 143 3.99 -4.69 -33.60
CA ALA A 143 5.32 -4.08 -33.51
C ALA A 143 6.37 -5.09 -33.01
N GLY A 144 6.35 -6.30 -33.58
CA GLY A 144 7.26 -7.38 -33.22
C GLY A 144 6.86 -8.04 -31.90
N PRO A 145 7.71 -8.02 -30.85
CA PRO A 145 7.41 -8.68 -29.57
C PRO A 145 6.32 -7.96 -28.74
N VAL A 146 5.92 -6.75 -29.16
CA VAL A 146 4.85 -5.98 -28.54
C VAL A 146 3.81 -5.55 -29.58
N ARG A 147 2.63 -5.15 -29.09
CA ARG A 147 1.53 -4.62 -29.90
C ARG A 147 1.01 -3.34 -29.28
N PHE A 148 0.58 -2.41 -30.12
CA PHE A 148 -0.09 -1.19 -29.68
C PHE A 148 -1.59 -1.31 -29.93
N GLY A 149 -2.34 -1.40 -28.84
CA GLY A 149 -3.78 -1.27 -28.84
C GLY A 149 -4.17 0.20 -28.75
N ILE A 150 -5.05 0.67 -29.61
CA ILE A 150 -5.49 2.07 -29.63
C ILE A 150 -7.00 2.12 -29.61
N GLU A 151 -7.57 2.87 -28.66
CA GLU A 151 -9.01 3.15 -28.58
C GLU A 151 -9.24 4.58 -28.10
N TYR A 152 -10.41 5.13 -28.43
CA TYR A 152 -10.89 6.35 -27.80
C TYR A 152 -11.85 5.98 -26.67
N ARG A 153 -11.59 6.49 -25.46
CA ARG A 153 -12.36 6.13 -24.26
C ARG A 153 -13.10 7.32 -23.69
N HIS A 154 -14.27 7.04 -23.13
CA HIS A 154 -14.99 7.94 -22.23
C HIS A 154 -15.06 7.28 -20.85
N LEU A 155 -14.48 7.91 -19.83
CA LEU A 155 -14.40 7.35 -18.48
C LEU A 155 -14.57 8.44 -17.42
N GLY A 156 -15.51 8.26 -16.50
CA GLY A 156 -15.65 9.13 -15.32
C GLY A 156 -15.88 10.62 -15.62
N GLY A 157 -16.46 10.95 -16.79
CA GLY A 157 -16.63 12.33 -17.23
C GLY A 157 -15.36 12.97 -17.82
N ASP A 158 -14.35 12.18 -18.13
CA ASP A 158 -13.18 12.52 -18.94
C ASP A 158 -13.19 11.71 -20.26
N GLU A 159 -12.33 12.08 -21.21
CA GLU A 159 -12.22 11.40 -22.50
C GLU A 159 -10.85 11.58 -23.14
N GLY A 160 -10.50 10.68 -24.06
CA GLY A 160 -9.31 10.81 -24.89
C GLY A 160 -8.85 9.48 -25.48
N ILE A 161 -7.71 9.51 -26.19
CA ILE A 161 -7.07 8.31 -26.73
C ILE A 161 -6.36 7.56 -25.61
N ALA A 162 -6.55 6.25 -25.57
CA ALA A 162 -5.71 5.34 -24.81
C ALA A 162 -4.83 4.51 -25.76
N ILE A 163 -3.56 4.36 -25.39
CA ILE A 163 -2.59 3.53 -26.10
C ILE A 163 -2.10 2.45 -25.14
N HIS A 164 -2.49 1.22 -25.42
CA HIS A 164 -2.14 0.02 -24.67
C HIS A 164 -0.92 -0.64 -25.28
N VAL A 165 0.11 -0.90 -24.48
CA VAL A 165 1.30 -1.65 -24.90
C VAL A 165 1.15 -3.07 -24.40
N MET A 166 0.89 -3.99 -25.32
CA MET A 166 0.66 -5.41 -25.04
C MET A 166 1.90 -6.23 -25.37
N GLY A 167 2.12 -7.33 -24.65
CA GLY A 167 3.15 -8.31 -24.96
C GLY A 167 2.82 -9.68 -24.37
N ASP A 168 3.49 -10.72 -24.89
CA ASP A 168 3.25 -12.10 -24.48
C ASP A 168 4.13 -12.47 -23.28
N ILE A 169 3.51 -12.73 -22.11
CA ILE A 169 4.18 -13.15 -20.87
C ILE A 169 3.63 -14.52 -20.47
N GLY A 170 4.51 -15.52 -20.38
CA GLY A 170 4.10 -16.87 -19.98
C GLY A 170 3.12 -17.55 -20.95
N GLY A 171 3.15 -17.17 -22.23
CA GLY A 171 2.23 -17.67 -23.26
C GLY A 171 0.86 -16.98 -23.29
N GLU A 172 0.64 -16.00 -22.41
CA GLU A 172 -0.57 -15.18 -22.40
C GLU A 172 -0.25 -13.74 -22.72
N GLU A 173 -1.11 -13.10 -23.50
CA GLU A 173 -0.96 -11.68 -23.74
C GLU A 173 -1.36 -10.87 -22.49
N ARG A 174 -0.47 -9.95 -22.11
CA ARG A 174 -0.63 -9.06 -20.97
C ARG A 174 -0.40 -7.62 -21.41
N GLU A 175 -1.18 -6.73 -20.81
CA GLU A 175 -0.95 -5.30 -20.91
C GLU A 175 0.23 -4.93 -20.00
N LEU A 176 1.27 -4.39 -20.62
CA LEU A 176 2.52 -4.04 -19.97
C LEU A 176 2.49 -2.59 -19.47
N LEU A 177 1.96 -1.70 -20.30
CA LEU A 177 1.90 -0.26 -20.08
C LEU A 177 0.64 0.29 -20.73
N THR A 178 0.13 1.39 -20.23
CA THR A 178 -0.96 2.14 -20.88
C THR A 178 -0.67 3.62 -20.80
N PHE A 179 -0.92 4.35 -21.89
CA PHE A 179 -0.94 5.81 -21.90
C PHE A 179 -2.38 6.26 -22.10
N ASP A 180 -2.99 6.80 -21.06
CA ASP A 180 -4.31 7.43 -21.11
C ASP A 180 -4.12 8.92 -21.37
N CYS A 181 -4.17 9.31 -22.64
CA CYS A 181 -4.04 10.70 -23.09
C CYS A 181 -5.37 11.46 -22.93
N PHE A 182 -5.93 11.44 -21.71
CA PHE A 182 -7.21 12.06 -21.41
C PHE A 182 -7.14 13.58 -21.23
N GLN A 183 -8.25 14.25 -21.52
CA GLN A 183 -8.33 15.72 -21.49
C GLN A 183 -8.19 16.29 -20.08
N LYS A 184 -8.74 15.67 -19.03
CA LYS A 184 -8.76 16.20 -17.65
C LYS A 184 -7.73 15.55 -16.73
N ALA A 185 -7.43 14.28 -16.90
CA ALA A 185 -6.46 13.56 -16.08
C ALA A 185 -5.58 12.63 -16.95
N PRO A 186 -4.74 13.17 -17.85
CA PRO A 186 -3.82 12.36 -18.63
C PRO A 186 -2.82 11.69 -17.68
N HIS A 187 -2.62 10.41 -17.85
CA HIS A 187 -1.71 9.61 -17.04
C HIS A 187 -1.21 8.41 -17.81
N TYR A 188 -0.25 7.70 -17.24
CA TYR A 188 0.18 6.42 -17.76
C TYR A 188 0.34 5.41 -16.64
N HIS A 189 0.19 4.14 -16.99
CA HIS A 189 0.21 3.00 -16.08
C HIS A 189 1.47 2.16 -16.30
N TYR A 190 2.16 1.80 -15.23
CA TYR A 190 3.10 0.68 -15.26
C TYR A 190 2.42 -0.60 -14.79
N GLY A 191 2.43 -1.61 -15.65
CA GLY A 191 1.87 -2.94 -15.40
C GLY A 191 0.46 -2.88 -14.79
N PRO A 192 -0.59 -2.48 -15.53
CA PRO A 192 -1.96 -2.41 -15.02
C PRO A 192 -2.42 -3.68 -14.30
N ARG A 193 -1.94 -4.84 -14.78
CA ARG A 193 -2.23 -6.16 -14.22
C ARG A 193 -1.23 -6.67 -13.17
N ALA A 194 -0.21 -5.88 -12.82
CA ALA A 194 0.85 -6.23 -11.89
C ALA A 194 1.05 -5.16 -10.80
N LYS A 195 1.60 -4.00 -11.19
CA LYS A 195 1.85 -2.87 -10.28
C LYS A 195 0.64 -1.93 -10.18
N ASN A 196 -0.09 -1.74 -11.28
CA ASN A 196 -1.15 -0.74 -11.42
C ASN A 196 -0.68 0.66 -10.94
N GLN A 197 0.57 1.01 -11.24
CA GLN A 197 1.12 2.30 -10.85
C GLN A 197 0.63 3.37 -11.81
N ARG A 198 -0.06 4.40 -11.30
CA ARG A 198 -0.54 5.52 -12.13
C ARG A 198 0.30 6.76 -11.92
N LEU A 199 0.81 7.30 -13.01
CA LEU A 199 1.62 8.52 -13.03
C LEU A 199 0.90 9.58 -13.86
N TYR A 200 0.41 10.61 -13.20
CA TYR A 200 -0.33 11.71 -13.82
C TYR A 200 0.65 12.71 -14.45
N LEU A 201 0.32 13.13 -15.68
CA LEU A 201 1.10 14.15 -16.39
C LEU A 201 0.77 15.53 -15.86
N ASP A 202 1.82 16.33 -15.68
CA ASP A 202 1.68 17.76 -15.43
C ASP A 202 1.11 18.46 -16.67
N LYS A 203 0.20 19.41 -16.44
CA LYS A 203 -0.47 20.21 -17.47
C LYS A 203 -0.08 21.68 -17.46
N THR A 204 0.79 22.05 -16.53
CA THR A 204 1.22 23.44 -16.32
C THR A 204 2.29 23.89 -17.31
#